data_AF-A0A927IYN5-F1
#
_entry.id   AF-A0A927IYN5-F1
#
_cell.length_a   1.000
_cell.length_b   1.000
_cell.length_c   1.000
_cell.angle_alpha   90.00
_cell.angle_beta   90.00
_cell.angle_gamma   90.00
#
_symmetry.space_group_name_H-M   'P 1'
#
loop_
_entity.id
_entity.type
_entity.pdbx_description
1 polymer ?
#
loop_
_entity_poly.entity_id
_entity_poly.type
_entity_poly.pdbx_seq_one_letter_code
_entity_poly.pdbx_strand_id
1 'polypeptide(L)'
;MTVAERSLWRAAAAGLLDPAARAAVGSAVAERVGLLDGGAQDRLRAKLLETAPRITGSDGSGWGTPAGTVDELGVLRAWHGWAQALGAGPGSAAPGPVGTAGSDSENPGPGPGAADGPGDGAGIPVSTALRTVVDSLADEGAPVERDLLARAEVLNDRVGREPEDGGPSWDATAGNLVDLLVDDARGDDPGRAALVAPLLVADLRAGVHAGAGRLVDAPAPVRTLRLAGHTVTVTPTDDGATTAGTARAAYLARPVDGPSWAVVGVAGAVALLSVVLGVVVSPAFAVVAVVGGAVAGWQWFAGNRRAADQRADAERTAQEFDAKVADARTAVSTEAAAAQTLREDVATVVAELDDALAAVAA
;
A
#
# COMPACT_ATOMS: atom_id res chain seq x y z
N MET A 1 1.30 -29.83 2.85
CA MET A 1 2.59 -30.16 3.48
C MET A 1 2.29 -30.72 4.86
N THR A 2 2.88 -31.85 5.22
CA THR A 2 2.61 -32.52 6.51
C THR A 2 3.47 -31.93 7.64
N VAL A 3 3.13 -32.25 8.90
CA VAL A 3 3.94 -31.87 10.07
C VAL A 3 5.35 -32.44 9.96
N ALA A 4 5.49 -33.70 9.54
CA ALA A 4 6.80 -34.34 9.32
C ALA A 4 7.68 -33.56 8.33
N GLU A 5 7.13 -33.20 7.17
CA GLU A 5 7.83 -32.44 6.15
C GLU A 5 8.22 -31.04 6.64
N ARG A 6 7.35 -30.41 7.43
CA ARG A 6 7.61 -29.10 8.04
C ARG A 6 8.72 -29.14 9.07
N SER A 7 8.80 -30.21 9.86
CA SER A 7 9.87 -30.43 10.80
C SER A 7 11.22 -30.63 10.07
N LEU A 8 11.24 -31.43 9.00
CA LEU A 8 12.45 -31.61 8.18
C LEU A 8 12.91 -30.31 7.51
N TRP A 9 11.98 -29.52 6.97
CA TRP A 9 12.27 -28.19 6.41
C TRP A 9 12.89 -27.25 7.45
N ARG A 10 12.31 -27.18 8.66
CA ARG A 10 12.84 -26.37 9.76
C ARG A 10 14.22 -26.86 10.22
N ALA A 11 14.44 -28.17 10.29
CA ALA A 11 15.75 -28.74 10.62
C ALA A 11 16.80 -28.42 9.54
N ALA A 12 16.41 -28.44 8.26
CA ALA A 12 17.25 -28.06 7.14
C ALA A 12 17.67 -26.58 7.24
N ALA A 13 16.71 -25.69 7.51
CA ALA A 13 16.90 -24.25 7.68
C ALA A 13 17.77 -23.91 8.91
N ALA A 14 17.60 -24.64 10.01
CA ALA A 14 18.38 -24.46 11.24
C ALA A 14 19.81 -25.03 11.16
N GLY A 15 20.24 -25.57 10.01
CA GLY A 15 21.58 -26.11 9.86
C GLY A 15 21.78 -27.52 10.44
N LEU A 16 20.71 -28.19 10.90
CA LEU A 16 20.78 -29.46 11.63
C LEU A 16 20.97 -30.68 10.72
N LEU A 17 20.67 -30.54 9.43
CA LEU A 17 20.89 -31.57 8.42
C LEU A 17 22.24 -31.38 7.74
N ASP A 18 22.84 -32.50 7.29
CA ASP A 18 24.01 -32.44 6.44
C ASP A 18 23.67 -31.78 5.07
N PRO A 19 24.67 -31.30 4.31
CA PRO A 19 24.44 -30.60 3.05
C PRO A 19 23.66 -31.42 2.01
N ALA A 20 23.84 -32.74 1.95
CA ALA A 20 23.14 -33.59 0.98
C ALA A 20 21.68 -33.77 1.37
N ALA A 21 21.39 -33.99 2.66
CA ALA A 21 20.02 -34.04 3.16
C ALA A 21 19.28 -32.69 3.00
N ARG A 22 19.96 -31.56 3.26
CA ARG A 22 19.41 -30.22 2.99
C ARG A 22 19.06 -30.03 1.51
N ALA A 23 19.96 -30.42 0.60
CA ALA A 23 19.72 -30.33 -0.83
C ALA A 23 18.54 -31.22 -1.28
N ALA A 24 18.42 -32.43 -0.72
CA ALA A 24 17.30 -33.33 -1.01
C ALA A 24 15.95 -32.75 -0.56
N VAL A 25 15.89 -32.18 0.65
CA VAL A 25 14.69 -31.48 1.16
C VAL A 25 14.34 -30.29 0.26
N GLY A 26 15.33 -29.47 -0.11
CA GLY A 26 15.14 -28.35 -1.03
C GLY A 26 14.59 -28.78 -2.39
N SER A 27 15.16 -29.83 -2.98
CA SER A 27 14.71 -30.40 -4.26
C SER A 27 13.27 -30.93 -4.20
N ALA A 28 12.91 -31.66 -3.13
CA ALA A 28 11.56 -32.18 -2.95
C ALA A 28 10.50 -31.08 -2.82
N VAL A 29 10.84 -29.96 -2.16
CA VAL A 29 9.94 -28.80 -2.09
C VAL A 29 9.90 -28.07 -3.44
N ALA A 30 11.03 -27.92 -4.14
CA ALA A 30 11.08 -27.32 -5.48
C ALA A 30 10.19 -28.06 -6.48
N GLU A 31 10.20 -29.40 -6.46
CA GLU A 31 9.33 -30.22 -7.30
C GLU A 31 7.85 -29.91 -7.04
N ARG A 32 7.46 -29.78 -5.76
CA ARG A 32 6.07 -29.44 -5.39
C ARG A 32 5.69 -28.03 -5.78
N VAL A 33 6.60 -27.07 -5.67
CA VAL A 33 6.39 -25.70 -6.17
C VAL A 33 6.18 -25.73 -7.69
N GLY A 34 6.95 -26.55 -8.41
CA GLY A 34 6.78 -26.77 -9.85
C GLY A 34 5.45 -27.40 -10.25
N LEU A 35 4.76 -28.07 -9.32
CA LEU A 35 3.43 -28.68 -9.53
C LEU A 35 2.27 -27.74 -9.17
N LEU A 36 2.53 -26.52 -8.70
CA LEU A 36 1.47 -25.54 -8.42
C LEU A 36 0.71 -25.18 -9.71
N ASP A 37 -0.62 -25.20 -9.64
CA ASP A 37 -1.46 -24.68 -10.72
C ASP A 37 -1.33 -23.16 -10.87
N GLY A 38 -1.79 -22.63 -12.01
CA GLY A 38 -1.69 -21.19 -12.28
C GLY A 38 -2.38 -20.31 -11.23
N GLY A 39 -3.49 -20.76 -10.65
CA GLY A 39 -4.20 -20.01 -9.60
C GLY A 39 -3.45 -20.00 -8.26
N ALA A 40 -2.70 -21.06 -7.93
CA ALA A 40 -1.83 -21.12 -6.78
C ALA A 40 -0.57 -20.25 -6.99
N GLN A 41 0.01 -20.25 -8.19
CA GLN A 41 1.12 -19.36 -8.53
C GLN A 41 0.71 -17.87 -8.48
N ASP A 42 -0.45 -17.52 -9.02
CA ASP A 42 -0.94 -16.13 -8.95
C ASP A 42 -1.21 -15.70 -7.50
N ARG A 43 -1.75 -16.59 -6.67
CA ARG A 43 -1.89 -16.35 -5.23
C ARG A 43 -0.54 -16.18 -4.54
N LEU A 44 0.46 -16.99 -4.87
CA LEU A 44 1.81 -16.85 -4.34
C LEU A 44 2.39 -15.47 -4.68
N ARG A 45 2.33 -15.06 -5.95
CA ARG A 45 2.82 -13.74 -6.41
C ARG A 45 2.11 -12.58 -5.71
N ALA A 46 0.79 -12.63 -5.63
CA ALA A 46 -0.01 -11.63 -4.94
C ALA A 46 0.35 -11.58 -3.46
N LYS A 47 0.41 -12.75 -2.82
CA LYS A 47 0.76 -12.86 -1.41
C LYS A 47 2.15 -12.35 -1.12
N LEU A 48 3.18 -12.56 -1.94
CA LEU A 48 4.54 -12.05 -1.70
C LEU A 48 4.60 -10.51 -1.65
N LEU A 49 3.82 -9.83 -2.47
CA LEU A 49 3.84 -8.37 -2.57
C LEU A 49 2.83 -7.64 -1.67
N GLU A 50 1.97 -8.38 -0.96
CA GLU A 50 0.99 -7.79 -0.03
C GLU A 50 1.63 -7.09 1.18
N THR A 51 2.82 -7.52 1.60
CA THR A 51 3.50 -7.08 2.81
C THR A 51 5.01 -7.22 2.64
N ALA A 52 5.74 -6.25 3.18
CA ALA A 52 7.19 -6.29 3.22
C ALA A 52 7.72 -7.50 4.04
N PRO A 53 8.84 -8.13 3.63
CA PRO A 53 9.53 -9.08 4.49
C PRO A 53 10.07 -8.38 5.75
N ARG A 54 10.17 -9.12 6.86
CA ARG A 54 10.51 -8.56 8.18
C ARG A 54 11.92 -8.86 8.67
N ILE A 55 12.74 -9.56 7.86
CA ILE A 55 14.05 -10.04 8.31
C ILE A 55 14.75 -8.92 9.08
N THR A 56 15.29 -9.23 10.25
CA THR A 56 16.10 -8.32 11.05
C THR A 56 17.59 -8.58 10.80
N GLY A 57 18.37 -7.51 10.69
CA GLY A 57 19.82 -7.56 10.63
C GLY A 57 20.40 -8.15 11.91
N SER A 58 21.62 -8.69 11.81
CA SER A 58 22.37 -9.22 12.95
C SER A 58 22.67 -8.18 14.04
N ASP A 59 22.46 -6.90 13.76
CA ASP A 59 22.62 -5.76 14.66
C ASP A 59 21.30 -5.33 15.35
N GLY A 60 20.21 -6.08 15.16
CA GLY A 60 18.90 -5.75 15.71
C GLY A 60 18.22 -4.55 15.04
N SER A 61 18.84 -3.97 14.01
CA SER A 61 18.12 -3.09 13.10
C SER A 61 17.32 -3.96 12.13
N GLY A 62 16.00 -3.77 12.05
CA GLY A 62 15.21 -4.43 11.01
C GLY A 62 15.81 -4.14 9.65
N TRP A 63 15.93 -5.13 8.75
CA TRP A 63 16.27 -4.88 7.35
C TRP A 63 15.11 -4.09 6.74
N GLY A 64 15.15 -2.78 6.90
CA GLY A 64 14.05 -1.89 6.57
C GLY A 64 12.79 -2.19 7.37
N THR A 65 12.74 -1.80 8.64
CA THR A 65 11.44 -1.52 9.26
C THR A 65 10.73 -0.51 8.35
N PRO A 66 9.54 -0.79 7.79
CA PRO A 66 8.82 0.21 7.03
C PRO A 66 8.51 1.36 7.98
N ALA A 67 9.23 2.47 7.80
CA ALA A 67 8.95 3.71 8.48
C ALA A 67 7.67 4.31 7.87
N GLY A 68 6.51 3.85 8.32
CA GLY A 68 5.21 4.39 7.93
C GLY A 68 4.30 3.44 7.16
N THR A 69 3.17 3.98 6.69
CA THR A 69 2.21 3.30 5.82
C THR A 69 2.95 2.74 4.61
N VAL A 70 2.90 1.41 4.42
CA VAL A 70 3.65 0.72 3.38
C VAL A 70 3.04 1.07 2.02
N ASP A 71 3.59 2.08 1.36
CA ASP A 71 3.32 2.33 -0.05
C ASP A 71 4.00 1.24 -0.91
N GLU A 72 3.49 0.97 -2.11
CA GLU A 72 3.92 -0.16 -2.96
C GLU A 72 5.45 -0.14 -3.23
N LEU A 73 6.03 1.06 -3.39
CA LEU A 73 7.48 1.24 -3.55
C LEU A 73 8.28 0.84 -2.29
N GLY A 74 7.71 1.03 -1.10
CA GLY A 74 8.30 0.57 0.16
C GLY A 74 8.39 -0.95 0.24
N VAL A 75 7.37 -1.67 -0.26
CA VAL A 75 7.40 -3.14 -0.38
C VAL A 75 8.53 -3.59 -1.30
N LEU A 76 8.67 -2.96 -2.47
CA LEU A 76 9.72 -3.31 -3.43
C LEU A 76 11.13 -3.10 -2.85
N ARG A 77 11.35 -1.98 -2.16
CA ARG A 77 12.64 -1.70 -1.48
C ARG A 77 12.96 -2.72 -0.38
N ALA A 78 11.95 -3.17 0.37
CA ALA A 78 12.14 -4.19 1.39
C ALA A 78 12.52 -5.55 0.77
N TRP A 79 11.89 -5.95 -0.34
CA TRP A 79 12.29 -7.15 -1.08
C TRP A 79 13.68 -7.04 -1.70
N HIS A 80 14.07 -5.84 -2.14
CA HIS A 80 15.45 -5.58 -2.58
C HIS A 80 16.46 -5.77 -1.44
N GLY A 81 16.22 -5.18 -0.27
CA GLY A 81 17.07 -5.38 0.90
C GLY A 81 17.15 -6.84 1.34
N TRP A 82 16.02 -7.56 1.29
CA TRP A 82 15.95 -9.00 1.52
C TRP A 82 16.83 -9.79 0.54
N ALA A 83 16.76 -9.51 -0.76
CA ALA A 83 17.53 -10.22 -1.77
C ALA A 83 19.04 -9.93 -1.65
N GLN A 84 19.41 -8.67 -1.38
CA GLN A 84 20.80 -8.30 -1.12
C GLN A 84 21.38 -9.01 0.10
N ALA A 85 20.62 -9.07 1.21
CA ALA A 85 21.05 -9.72 2.43
C ALA A 85 21.33 -11.23 2.21
N LEU A 86 20.52 -11.88 1.39
CA LEU A 86 20.70 -13.29 1.04
C LEU A 86 21.86 -13.52 0.06
N GLY A 87 22.02 -12.64 -0.94
CA GLY A 87 23.12 -12.71 -1.91
C GLY A 87 24.52 -12.46 -1.30
N ALA A 88 24.60 -11.74 -0.18
CA ALA A 88 25.85 -11.54 0.56
C ALA A 88 26.36 -12.80 1.29
N GLY A 89 25.56 -13.87 1.33
CA GLY A 89 25.87 -15.15 1.98
C GLY A 89 25.72 -15.11 3.51
N PRO A 90 25.61 -16.28 4.17
CA PRO A 90 25.36 -16.38 5.63
C PRO A 90 26.56 -15.98 6.53
N GLY A 91 27.46 -15.11 6.06
CA GLY A 91 28.70 -14.72 6.75
C GLY A 91 28.56 -13.68 7.88
N SER A 92 27.35 -13.15 8.16
CA SER A 92 27.14 -12.15 9.21
C SER A 92 26.10 -12.55 10.28
N ALA A 93 25.37 -13.63 10.09
CA ALA A 93 24.46 -14.16 11.10
C ALA A 93 25.08 -15.43 11.69
N ALA A 94 25.78 -15.27 12.81
CA ALA A 94 26.03 -16.42 13.69
C ALA A 94 24.67 -17.06 14.01
N PRO A 95 24.54 -18.40 13.96
CA PRO A 95 23.31 -19.05 14.41
C PRO A 95 23.08 -18.68 15.87
N GLY A 96 22.13 -17.79 16.12
CA GLY A 96 21.70 -17.44 17.46
C GLY A 96 21.20 -18.70 18.16
N PRO A 97 21.44 -18.86 19.47
CA PRO A 97 20.95 -20.01 20.20
C PRO A 97 19.43 -20.09 20.01
N VAL A 98 18.97 -21.28 19.63
CA VAL A 98 17.55 -21.62 19.49
C VAL A 98 16.84 -21.20 20.78
N GLY A 99 16.13 -20.09 20.72
CA GLY A 99 15.23 -19.66 21.78
C GLY A 99 14.14 -20.71 21.90
N THR A 100 14.19 -21.50 22.96
CA THR A 100 13.06 -22.30 23.39
C THR A 100 11.87 -21.37 23.55
N ALA A 101 10.82 -21.61 22.76
CA ALA A 101 9.52 -21.01 22.98
C ALA A 101 9.08 -21.35 24.41
N GLY A 102 9.08 -20.35 25.29
CA GLY A 102 8.70 -20.47 26.68
C GLY A 102 7.91 -19.24 27.08
N SER A 103 6.60 -19.39 27.01
CA SER A 103 5.53 -18.80 27.84
C SER A 103 5.71 -17.38 28.40
N ASP A 104 4.74 -16.55 28.06
CA ASP A 104 4.31 -15.38 28.82
C ASP A 104 4.31 -15.63 30.33
N SER A 105 5.07 -14.83 31.09
CA SER A 105 4.73 -14.42 32.46
C SER A 105 5.61 -13.26 32.93
N GLU A 106 4.93 -12.18 33.31
CA GLU A 106 5.43 -10.96 33.94
C GLU A 106 6.13 -11.23 35.28
N ASN A 107 7.34 -10.69 35.51
CA ASN A 107 7.69 -9.90 36.73
C ASN A 107 9.14 -9.36 36.71
N PRO A 108 9.42 -8.15 37.25
CA PRO A 108 10.78 -7.62 37.38
C PRO A 108 11.33 -7.65 38.84
N GLY A 109 12.39 -8.44 39.09
CA GLY A 109 13.43 -8.33 40.16
C GLY A 109 13.01 -8.19 41.65
N PRO A 110 13.94 -8.14 42.65
CA PRO A 110 15.42 -8.17 42.59
C PRO A 110 16.13 -9.11 43.62
N GLY A 111 17.43 -9.38 43.40
CA GLY A 111 18.42 -9.55 44.48
C GLY A 111 19.02 -10.94 44.77
N PRO A 112 20.20 -11.02 45.44
CA PRO A 112 21.34 -11.81 44.98
C PRO A 112 21.73 -12.98 45.89
N GLY A 113 22.40 -14.00 45.33
CA GLY A 113 23.00 -15.07 46.13
C GLY A 113 23.76 -16.07 45.26
N ALA A 114 25.08 -15.91 45.20
CA ALA A 114 25.98 -16.95 44.71
C ALA A 114 25.98 -18.12 45.69
N ALA A 115 25.72 -19.32 45.18
CA ALA A 115 26.09 -20.58 45.82
C ALA A 115 26.51 -21.57 44.74
N ASP A 116 27.76 -22.02 44.84
CA ASP A 116 28.40 -23.00 43.98
C ASP A 116 27.70 -24.36 44.00
N GLY A 117 27.58 -24.95 42.81
CA GLY A 117 27.28 -26.37 42.59
C GLY A 117 27.61 -26.73 41.13
N PRO A 118 28.40 -27.79 40.86
CA PRO A 118 28.83 -28.11 39.50
C PRO A 118 27.70 -28.80 38.76
N GLY A 119 26.94 -28.03 37.99
CA GLY A 119 26.00 -28.55 37.02
C GLY A 119 26.66 -28.58 35.65
N ASP A 120 27.30 -29.70 35.32
CA ASP A 120 27.51 -30.10 33.92
C ASP A 120 26.12 -30.31 33.29
N GLY A 121 25.51 -29.20 32.88
CA GLY A 121 24.45 -29.19 31.88
C GLY A 121 25.09 -29.48 30.55
N ALA A 122 25.51 -30.74 30.34
CA ALA A 122 25.84 -31.25 29.02
C ALA A 122 24.57 -31.15 28.18
N GLY A 123 24.39 -30.00 27.52
CA GLY A 123 23.42 -29.85 26.45
C GLY A 123 23.70 -30.98 25.48
N ILE A 124 22.78 -31.94 25.40
CA ILE A 124 22.90 -33.05 24.46
C ILE A 124 23.07 -32.39 23.09
N PRO A 125 24.20 -32.62 22.40
CA PRO A 125 24.38 -32.07 21.07
C PRO A 125 23.17 -32.48 20.24
N VAL A 126 22.55 -31.54 19.52
CA VAL A 126 21.33 -31.82 18.73
C VAL A 126 21.57 -32.97 17.75
N SER A 127 22.82 -33.19 17.32
CA SER A 127 23.25 -34.37 16.56
C SER A 127 23.06 -35.69 17.30
N THR A 128 23.30 -35.73 18.61
CA THR A 128 23.06 -36.90 19.46
C THR A 128 21.57 -37.14 19.65
N ALA A 129 20.76 -36.08 19.82
CA ALA A 129 19.29 -36.22 19.92
C ALA A 129 18.66 -36.69 18.59
N LEU A 130 19.10 -36.15 17.45
CA LEU A 130 18.69 -36.61 16.11
C LEU A 130 19.15 -38.03 15.84
N ARG A 131 20.37 -38.40 16.25
CA ARG A 131 20.83 -39.78 16.16
C ARG A 131 20.01 -40.71 17.05
N THR A 132 19.65 -40.30 18.25
CA THR A 132 18.74 -41.06 19.13
C THR A 132 17.35 -41.22 18.52
N VAL A 133 16.82 -40.21 17.82
CA VAL A 133 15.54 -40.30 17.10
C VAL A 133 15.65 -41.21 15.87
N VAL A 134 16.75 -41.15 15.12
CA VAL A 134 17.01 -42.03 13.97
C VAL A 134 17.27 -43.47 14.40
N ASP A 135 18.01 -43.67 15.49
CA ASP A 135 18.24 -44.98 16.12
C ASP A 135 16.90 -45.52 16.67
N SER A 136 16.08 -44.67 17.30
CA SER A 136 14.71 -45.00 17.75
C SER A 136 13.77 -45.36 16.60
N LEU A 137 13.87 -44.70 15.45
CA LEU A 137 13.09 -45.01 14.24
C LEU A 137 13.61 -46.26 13.52
N ALA A 138 14.91 -46.55 13.63
CA ALA A 138 15.53 -47.75 13.08
C ALA A 138 15.29 -48.99 13.94
N ASP A 139 15.15 -48.81 15.26
CA ASP A 139 14.79 -49.86 16.21
C ASP A 139 13.28 -50.13 16.22
N GLU A 140 12.44 -49.16 15.80
CA GLU A 140 10.99 -49.31 15.64
C GLU A 140 10.63 -50.48 14.70
N GLY A 141 10.39 -51.65 15.29
CA GLY A 141 10.09 -52.90 14.58
C GLY A 141 11.10 -54.03 14.77
N ALA A 142 12.12 -53.85 15.61
CA ALA A 142 13.00 -54.93 16.04
C ALA A 142 12.20 -56.08 16.70
N PRO A 143 12.58 -57.36 16.54
CA PRO A 143 11.78 -58.49 17.03
C PRO A 143 11.50 -58.46 18.54
N VAL A 144 12.40 -57.86 19.32
CA VAL A 144 12.27 -57.72 20.77
C VAL A 144 11.30 -56.58 21.13
N GLU A 145 11.30 -55.49 20.36
CA GLU A 145 10.37 -54.38 20.57
C GLU A 145 8.95 -54.71 20.17
N ARG A 146 8.72 -55.53 19.14
CA ARG A 146 7.37 -55.99 18.79
C ARG A 146 6.66 -56.70 19.95
N ASP A 147 7.40 -57.49 20.71
CA ASP A 147 6.86 -58.24 21.84
C ASP A 147 6.62 -57.33 23.06
N LEU A 148 7.41 -56.26 23.21
CA LEU A 148 7.21 -55.23 24.23
C LEU A 148 6.09 -54.26 23.86
N LEU A 149 5.94 -53.88 22.60
CA LEU A 149 4.84 -53.08 22.04
C LEU A 149 3.52 -53.83 22.15
N ALA A 150 3.48 -55.12 21.81
CA ALA A 150 2.29 -55.96 21.98
C ALA A 150 1.89 -56.08 23.47
N ARG A 151 2.86 -56.17 24.39
CA ARG A 151 2.58 -56.16 25.84
C ARG A 151 2.15 -54.79 26.35
N ALA A 152 2.72 -53.71 25.80
CA ALA A 152 2.33 -52.34 26.12
C ALA A 152 0.90 -52.04 25.65
N GLU A 153 0.50 -52.53 24.47
CA GLU A 153 -0.85 -52.41 23.92
C GLU A 153 -1.87 -53.16 24.79
N VAL A 154 -1.53 -54.38 25.25
CA VAL A 154 -2.34 -55.14 26.22
C VAL A 154 -2.41 -54.46 27.59
N LEU A 155 -1.37 -53.72 27.99
CA LEU A 155 -1.39 -52.91 29.21
C LEU A 155 -2.27 -51.67 29.03
N ASN A 156 -2.23 -51.05 27.86
CA ASN A 156 -2.97 -49.84 27.50
C ASN A 156 -4.49 -50.09 27.46
N ASP A 157 -4.89 -51.26 26.94
CA ASP A 157 -6.29 -51.74 26.96
C ASP A 157 -6.82 -51.99 28.38
N ARG A 158 -5.93 -52.26 29.35
CA ARG A 158 -6.30 -52.63 30.72
C ARG A 158 -6.28 -51.47 31.72
N VAL A 159 -5.42 -50.49 31.50
CA VAL A 159 -5.23 -49.34 32.42
C VAL A 159 -6.11 -48.15 32.02
N GLY A 160 -6.58 -48.10 30.76
CA GLY A 160 -7.31 -46.96 30.23
C GLY A 160 -6.34 -45.81 29.92
N ARG A 161 -6.43 -45.26 28.71
CA ARG A 161 -5.51 -44.22 28.23
C ARG A 161 -5.57 -42.98 29.12
N GLU A 162 -4.39 -42.54 29.58
CA GLU A 162 -4.14 -41.12 29.80
C GLU A 162 -4.27 -40.43 28.43
N PRO A 163 -4.97 -39.29 28.30
CA PRO A 163 -5.09 -38.63 27.00
C PRO A 163 -3.68 -38.26 26.54
N GLU A 164 -3.23 -38.89 25.46
CA GLU A 164 -2.00 -38.53 24.76
C GLU A 164 -2.02 -37.01 24.57
N ASP A 165 -1.02 -36.30 25.10
CA ASP A 165 -0.87 -34.86 24.89
C ASP A 165 -1.00 -34.60 23.38
N GLY A 166 -2.11 -33.98 23.00
CA GLY A 166 -2.67 -33.97 21.65
C GLY A 166 -1.90 -33.09 20.68
N GLY A 167 -0.63 -33.39 20.47
CA GLY A 167 0.13 -32.87 19.34
C GLY A 167 -0.48 -33.35 18.03
N PRO A 168 -0.49 -32.53 16.97
CA PRO A 168 -0.93 -32.99 15.66
C PRO A 168 -0.08 -34.17 15.20
N SER A 169 -0.73 -35.19 14.65
CA SER A 169 -0.07 -36.40 14.14
C SER A 169 0.96 -36.04 13.05
N TRP A 170 2.02 -36.84 12.90
CA TRP A 170 3.11 -36.57 11.96
C TRP A 170 2.65 -36.41 10.50
N ASP A 171 1.56 -37.09 10.15
CA ASP A 171 0.89 -37.07 8.85
C ASP A 171 -0.18 -35.96 8.72
N ALA A 172 -0.51 -35.26 9.82
CA ALA A 172 -1.45 -34.15 9.77
C ALA A 172 -0.93 -33.02 8.86
N THR A 173 -1.87 -32.28 8.27
CA THR A 173 -1.56 -31.09 7.47
C THR A 173 -0.94 -30.01 8.36
N ALA A 174 0.31 -29.62 8.04
CA ALA A 174 0.98 -28.48 8.67
C ALA A 174 0.50 -27.12 8.12
N GLY A 175 -0.11 -27.11 6.93
CA GLY A 175 -0.62 -25.92 6.27
C GLY A 175 -0.57 -26.00 4.75
N ASN A 176 -1.06 -24.92 4.11
CA ASN A 176 -0.94 -24.71 2.67
C ASN A 176 0.52 -24.38 2.32
N LEU A 177 1.05 -25.01 1.27
CA LEU A 177 2.44 -24.79 0.84
C LEU A 177 2.74 -23.32 0.52
N VAL A 178 1.86 -22.63 -0.21
CA VAL A 178 2.04 -21.22 -0.58
C VAL A 178 2.17 -20.35 0.65
N ASP A 179 1.27 -20.55 1.63
CA ASP A 179 1.26 -19.76 2.86
C ASP A 179 2.54 -19.99 3.66
N LEU A 180 2.97 -21.25 3.78
CA LEU A 180 4.19 -21.60 4.51
C LEU A 180 5.46 -21.04 3.85
N LEU A 181 5.53 -21.00 2.51
CA LEU A 181 6.67 -20.41 1.79
C LEU A 181 6.71 -18.89 1.93
N VAL A 182 5.55 -18.23 1.84
CA VAL A 182 5.44 -16.79 2.05
C VAL A 182 5.80 -16.41 3.49
N ASP A 183 5.33 -17.18 4.47
CA ASP A 183 5.65 -16.98 5.88
C ASP A 183 7.15 -17.17 6.16
N ASP A 184 7.79 -18.15 5.52
CA ASP A 184 9.24 -18.36 5.66
C ASP A 184 10.07 -17.27 5.00
N ALA A 185 9.62 -16.75 3.85
CA ALA A 185 10.31 -15.67 3.16
C ALA A 185 10.22 -14.35 3.94
N ARG A 186 9.09 -14.12 4.60
CA ARG A 186 8.79 -12.88 5.33
C ARG A 186 9.18 -12.91 6.79
N GLY A 187 9.27 -14.10 7.37
CA GLY A 187 9.53 -14.28 8.79
C GLY A 187 10.92 -13.80 9.18
N ASP A 188 11.16 -13.81 10.48
CA ASP A 188 12.38 -13.26 11.08
C ASP A 188 13.53 -14.29 11.11
N ASP A 189 13.31 -15.51 10.60
CA ASP A 189 14.29 -16.60 10.59
C ASP A 189 15.11 -16.57 9.28
N PRO A 190 16.37 -16.11 9.31
CA PRO A 190 17.20 -15.97 8.12
C PRO A 190 17.54 -17.32 7.47
N GLY A 191 17.57 -18.41 8.25
CA GLY A 191 17.83 -19.75 7.72
C GLY A 191 16.67 -20.25 6.85
N ARG A 192 15.44 -19.95 7.27
CA ARG A 192 14.24 -20.26 6.46
C ARG A 192 14.14 -19.38 5.23
N ALA A 193 14.42 -18.09 5.39
CA ALA A 193 14.46 -17.16 4.28
C ALA A 193 15.50 -17.60 3.22
N ALA A 194 16.72 -17.98 3.64
CA ALA A 194 17.76 -18.47 2.74
C ALA A 194 17.36 -19.77 2.03
N LEU A 195 16.68 -20.69 2.74
CA LEU A 195 16.26 -21.97 2.16
C LEU A 195 15.11 -21.79 1.14
N VAL A 196 14.18 -20.86 1.41
CA VAL A 196 13.03 -20.62 0.53
C VAL A 196 13.37 -19.74 -0.67
N ALA A 197 14.40 -18.90 -0.55
CA ALA A 197 14.65 -17.83 -1.51
C ALA A 197 14.85 -18.31 -2.96
N PRO A 198 15.67 -19.34 -3.26
CA PRO A 198 15.84 -19.82 -4.63
C PRO A 198 14.53 -20.34 -5.25
N LEU A 199 13.59 -20.83 -4.43
CA LEU A 199 12.29 -21.33 -4.88
C LEU A 199 11.34 -20.20 -5.31
N LEU A 200 11.55 -18.99 -4.79
CA LEU A 200 10.64 -17.86 -4.98
C LEU A 200 11.15 -16.83 -5.98
N VAL A 201 12.42 -16.88 -6.39
CA VAL A 201 13.02 -15.87 -7.29
C VAL A 201 12.17 -15.62 -8.54
N ALA A 202 11.72 -16.70 -9.21
CA ALA A 202 10.96 -16.58 -10.44
C ALA A 202 9.59 -15.89 -10.23
N ASP A 203 8.86 -16.30 -9.20
CA ASP A 203 7.54 -15.74 -8.90
C ASP A 203 7.64 -14.33 -8.29
N LEU A 204 8.67 -14.04 -7.50
CA LEU A 204 8.93 -12.71 -6.98
C LEU A 204 9.26 -11.74 -8.12
N ARG A 205 10.14 -12.12 -9.05
CA ARG A 205 10.44 -11.32 -10.26
C ARG A 205 9.19 -11.05 -11.08
N ALA A 206 8.39 -12.09 -11.35
CA ALA A 206 7.14 -11.95 -12.10
C ALA A 206 6.14 -11.02 -11.38
N GLY A 207 5.98 -11.18 -10.07
CA GLY A 207 5.14 -10.32 -9.24
C GLY A 207 5.62 -8.87 -9.26
N VAL A 208 6.92 -8.63 -9.11
CA VAL A 208 7.56 -7.31 -9.09
C VAL A 208 7.30 -6.57 -10.39
N HIS A 209 7.53 -7.21 -11.54
CA HIS A 209 7.25 -6.58 -12.84
C HIS A 209 5.76 -6.28 -13.04
N ALA A 210 4.87 -7.18 -12.59
CA ALA A 210 3.43 -6.93 -12.64
C ALA A 210 3.01 -5.74 -11.74
N GLY A 211 3.59 -5.63 -10.54
CA GLY A 211 3.38 -4.49 -9.64
C GLY A 211 3.94 -3.19 -10.19
N ALA A 212 5.17 -3.22 -10.70
CA ALA A 212 5.81 -2.07 -11.34
C ALA A 212 5.04 -1.57 -12.57
N GLY A 213 4.52 -2.50 -13.38
CA GLY A 213 3.63 -2.17 -14.51
C GLY A 213 2.43 -1.35 -14.07
N ARG A 214 1.75 -1.76 -12.98
CA ARG A 214 0.61 -1.00 -12.43
C ARG A 214 0.98 0.41 -11.99
N LEU A 215 2.15 0.60 -11.38
CA LEU A 215 2.64 1.91 -10.94
C LEU A 215 3.01 2.80 -12.14
N VAL A 216 3.63 2.23 -13.16
CA VAL A 216 4.01 2.96 -14.39
C VAL A 216 2.77 3.37 -15.18
N ASP A 217 1.79 2.48 -15.28
CA ASP A 217 0.53 2.66 -16.01
C ASP A 217 -0.48 3.57 -15.29
N ALA A 218 -0.12 4.11 -14.11
CA ALA A 218 -0.97 5.05 -13.39
C ALA A 218 -1.31 6.26 -14.29
N PRO A 219 -2.60 6.63 -14.41
CA PRO A 219 -3.04 7.68 -15.33
C PRO A 219 -2.42 9.03 -14.95
N ALA A 220 -2.14 9.85 -15.96
CA ALA A 220 -1.63 11.20 -15.75
C ALA A 220 -2.62 12.04 -14.92
N PRO A 221 -2.14 12.93 -14.03
CA PRO A 221 -3.00 13.78 -13.22
C PRO A 221 -3.77 14.76 -14.11
N VAL A 222 -5.08 14.89 -13.85
CA VAL A 222 -5.97 15.79 -14.60
C VAL A 222 -6.81 16.61 -13.64
N ARG A 223 -6.97 17.91 -13.92
CA ARG A 223 -7.88 18.80 -13.20
C ARG A 223 -8.90 19.39 -14.16
N THR A 224 -10.16 19.35 -13.77
CA THR A 224 -11.27 19.87 -14.58
C THR A 224 -11.96 21.00 -13.82
N LEU A 225 -11.96 22.19 -14.41
CA LEU A 225 -12.58 23.39 -13.88
C LEU A 225 -13.76 23.80 -14.77
N ARG A 226 -14.74 24.48 -14.19
CA ARG A 226 -15.91 24.96 -14.95
C ARG A 226 -16.14 26.43 -14.70
N LEU A 227 -16.38 27.16 -15.79
CA LEU A 227 -16.86 28.54 -15.77
C LEU A 227 -18.00 28.67 -16.77
N ALA A 228 -19.18 29.06 -16.29
CA ALA A 228 -20.26 29.52 -17.16
C ALA A 228 -20.69 28.53 -18.26
N GLY A 229 -20.66 27.22 -17.96
CA GLY A 229 -21.00 26.15 -18.91
C GLY A 229 -19.83 25.66 -19.77
N HIS A 230 -18.66 26.30 -19.68
CA HIS A 230 -17.43 25.86 -20.33
C HIS A 230 -16.62 25.03 -19.34
N THR A 231 -16.00 23.96 -19.85
CA THR A 231 -15.13 23.07 -19.08
C THR A 231 -13.68 23.29 -19.52
N VAL A 232 -12.80 23.62 -18.59
CA VAL A 232 -11.36 23.77 -18.79
C VAL A 232 -10.67 22.58 -18.16
N THR A 233 -9.95 21.83 -18.98
CA THR A 233 -9.18 20.68 -18.54
C THR A 233 -7.71 21.08 -18.51
N VAL A 234 -7.05 20.84 -17.38
CA VAL A 234 -5.62 21.03 -17.20
C VAL A 234 -4.99 19.65 -17.08
N THR A 235 -4.00 19.41 -17.93
CA THR A 235 -3.22 18.17 -18.01
C THR A 235 -1.72 18.51 -17.98
N PRO A 236 -0.82 17.53 -17.83
CA PRO A 236 0.61 17.82 -17.82
C PRO A 236 1.12 18.39 -19.15
N THR A 237 0.45 18.06 -20.26
CA THR A 237 0.82 18.47 -21.63
C THR A 237 0.03 19.67 -22.15
N ASP A 238 -1.09 20.01 -21.52
CA ASP A 238 -1.96 21.12 -21.89
C ASP A 238 -2.40 21.88 -20.63
N ASP A 239 -1.94 23.11 -20.51
CA ASP A 239 -2.19 24.00 -19.38
C ASP A 239 -3.60 24.64 -19.41
N GLY A 240 -4.39 24.34 -20.45
CA GLY A 240 -5.76 24.81 -20.63
C GLY A 240 -5.88 26.32 -20.83
N ALA A 241 -4.80 27.04 -21.15
CA ALA A 241 -4.80 28.50 -21.25
C ALA A 241 -5.75 29.05 -22.32
N THR A 242 -5.78 28.42 -23.49
CA THR A 242 -6.65 28.80 -24.61
C THR A 242 -8.13 28.61 -24.25
N THR A 243 -8.45 27.47 -23.65
CA THR A 243 -9.81 27.13 -23.21
C THR A 243 -10.27 28.03 -22.05
N ALA A 244 -9.38 28.35 -21.11
CA ALA A 244 -9.64 29.30 -20.03
C ALA A 244 -9.91 30.71 -20.55
N GLY A 245 -9.08 31.20 -21.48
CA GLY A 245 -9.29 32.50 -22.13
C GLY A 245 -10.63 32.58 -22.87
N THR A 246 -11.01 31.50 -23.55
CA THR A 246 -12.30 31.40 -24.26
C THR A 246 -13.48 31.40 -23.28
N ALA A 247 -13.40 30.61 -22.19
CA ALA A 247 -14.42 30.56 -21.16
C ALA A 247 -14.61 31.91 -20.45
N ARG A 248 -13.50 32.61 -20.15
CA ARG A 248 -13.50 33.96 -19.58
C ARG A 248 -14.14 34.97 -20.52
N ALA A 249 -13.74 34.98 -21.79
CA ALA A 249 -14.31 35.89 -22.79
C ALA A 249 -15.82 35.66 -22.96
N ALA A 250 -16.25 34.39 -23.03
CA ALA A 250 -17.66 34.02 -23.11
C ALA A 250 -18.46 34.42 -21.85
N TYR A 251 -17.85 34.31 -20.66
CA TYR A 251 -18.49 34.72 -19.41
C TYR A 251 -18.68 36.24 -19.33
N LEU A 252 -17.64 37.01 -19.64
CA LEU A 252 -17.66 38.47 -19.60
C LEU A 252 -18.52 39.09 -20.72
N ALA A 253 -18.75 38.37 -21.82
CA ALA A 253 -19.64 38.79 -22.89
C ALA A 253 -21.14 38.60 -22.57
N ARG A 254 -21.50 38.01 -21.42
CA ARG A 254 -22.91 37.82 -21.05
C ARG A 254 -23.62 39.16 -20.88
N PRO A 255 -24.84 39.30 -21.43
CA PRO A 255 -25.60 40.54 -21.30
C PRO A 255 -25.90 40.81 -19.83
N VAL A 256 -25.69 42.06 -19.42
CA VAL A 256 -25.95 42.57 -18.07
C VAL A 256 -27.35 43.18 -18.08
N ASP A 257 -28.11 43.01 -17.01
CA ASP A 257 -29.45 43.59 -16.91
C ASP A 257 -29.34 45.11 -16.81
N GLY A 258 -29.61 45.78 -17.94
CA GLY A 258 -29.58 47.24 -18.07
C GLY A 258 -30.82 47.92 -17.47
N PRO A 259 -30.85 49.27 -17.46
CA PRO A 259 -32.02 50.01 -17.06
C PRO A 259 -33.24 49.61 -17.92
N SER A 260 -34.41 49.51 -17.29
CA SER A 260 -35.66 49.21 -18.00
C SER A 260 -36.06 50.42 -18.84
N TRP A 261 -35.55 50.49 -20.07
CA TRP A 261 -35.79 51.58 -21.01
C TRP A 261 -37.29 51.85 -21.25
N ALA A 262 -38.13 50.82 -21.14
CA ALA A 262 -39.58 50.98 -21.19
C ALA A 262 -40.13 51.84 -20.03
N VAL A 263 -39.64 51.65 -18.80
CA VAL A 263 -40.08 52.41 -17.62
C VAL A 263 -39.51 53.83 -17.65
N VAL A 264 -38.25 53.98 -18.04
CA VAL A 264 -37.59 55.29 -18.21
C VAL A 264 -38.29 56.10 -19.31
N GLY A 265 -38.65 55.46 -20.43
CA GLY A 265 -39.37 56.08 -21.54
C GLY A 265 -40.78 56.52 -21.18
N VAL A 266 -41.55 55.67 -20.49
CA VAL A 266 -42.92 56.00 -20.04
C VAL A 266 -42.91 57.13 -19.01
N ALA A 267 -42.03 57.06 -18.00
CA ALA A 267 -41.93 58.11 -16.98
C ALA A 267 -41.45 59.45 -17.58
N GLY A 268 -40.49 59.41 -18.53
CA GLY A 268 -40.02 60.58 -19.25
C GLY A 268 -41.10 61.23 -20.13
N ALA A 269 -41.89 60.42 -20.85
CA ALA A 269 -43.00 60.91 -21.65
C ALA A 269 -44.10 61.55 -20.80
N VAL A 270 -44.46 60.94 -19.65
CA VAL A 270 -45.42 61.49 -18.69
C VAL A 270 -44.93 62.81 -18.10
N ALA A 271 -43.64 62.91 -17.77
CA ALA A 271 -43.05 64.14 -17.26
C ALA A 271 -43.13 65.27 -18.30
N LEU A 272 -42.76 65.01 -19.56
CA LEU A 272 -42.85 65.98 -20.65
C LEU A 272 -44.30 66.45 -20.91
N LEU A 273 -45.25 65.52 -20.95
CA LEU A 273 -46.68 65.84 -21.10
C LEU A 273 -47.19 66.72 -19.95
N SER A 274 -46.75 66.44 -18.73
CA SER A 274 -47.13 67.19 -17.53
C SER A 274 -46.54 68.61 -17.52
N VAL A 275 -45.35 68.83 -18.08
CA VAL A 275 -44.79 70.18 -18.27
C VAL A 275 -45.64 71.00 -19.23
N VAL A 276 -46.07 70.41 -20.36
CA VAL A 276 -46.94 71.09 -21.35
C VAL A 276 -48.29 71.46 -20.72
N LEU A 277 -48.91 70.55 -19.96
CA LEU A 277 -50.13 70.82 -19.18
C LEU A 277 -49.93 71.86 -18.07
N GLY A 278 -48.73 71.92 -17.49
CA GLY A 278 -48.32 72.92 -16.50
C GLY A 278 -48.38 74.35 -17.01
N VAL A 279 -47.97 74.55 -18.27
CA VAL A 279 -47.94 75.86 -18.94
C VAL A 279 -49.32 76.26 -19.47
N VAL A 280 -50.09 75.29 -20.01
CA VAL A 280 -51.35 75.57 -20.73
C VAL A 280 -52.59 75.54 -19.82
N VAL A 281 -52.59 74.72 -18.76
CA VAL A 281 -53.80 74.43 -17.96
C VAL A 281 -53.67 74.86 -16.50
N SER A 282 -52.63 74.42 -15.79
CA SER A 282 -52.46 74.75 -14.36
C SER A 282 -51.05 74.42 -13.84
N PRO A 283 -50.45 75.28 -13.00
CA PRO A 283 -49.13 75.02 -12.41
C PRO A 283 -49.07 73.77 -11.52
N ALA A 284 -50.20 73.21 -11.09
CA ALA A 284 -50.24 71.96 -10.31
C ALA A 284 -49.62 70.75 -11.04
N PHE A 285 -49.65 70.74 -12.38
CA PHE A 285 -49.03 69.67 -13.18
C PHE A 285 -47.49 69.71 -13.17
N ALA A 286 -46.88 70.82 -12.74
CA ALA A 286 -45.43 70.91 -12.55
C ALA A 286 -44.94 69.94 -11.45
N VAL A 287 -45.74 69.68 -10.41
CA VAL A 287 -45.40 68.72 -9.36
C VAL A 287 -45.31 67.30 -9.92
N VAL A 288 -46.23 66.92 -10.81
CA VAL A 288 -46.23 65.61 -11.49
C VAL A 288 -45.02 65.47 -12.41
N ALA A 289 -44.62 66.54 -13.09
CA ALA A 289 -43.40 66.55 -13.90
C ALA A 289 -42.13 66.33 -13.06
N VAL A 290 -42.02 66.98 -11.89
CA VAL A 290 -40.88 66.81 -10.97
C VAL A 290 -40.82 65.38 -10.42
N VAL A 291 -41.95 64.83 -9.97
CA VAL A 291 -42.01 63.46 -9.44
C VAL A 291 -41.70 62.44 -10.55
N GLY A 292 -42.26 62.61 -11.75
CA GLY A 292 -41.98 61.75 -12.91
C GLY A 292 -40.51 61.78 -13.33
N GLY A 293 -39.89 62.97 -13.35
CA GLY A 293 -38.47 63.14 -13.60
C GLY A 293 -37.59 62.49 -12.53
N ALA A 294 -37.95 62.62 -11.25
CA ALA A 294 -37.24 61.99 -10.14
C ALA A 294 -37.29 60.45 -10.21
N VAL A 295 -38.45 59.87 -10.54
CA VAL A 295 -38.60 58.41 -10.70
C VAL A 295 -37.82 57.90 -11.92
N ALA A 296 -37.87 58.61 -13.06
CA ALA A 296 -37.09 58.26 -14.25
C ALA A 296 -35.58 58.32 -13.99
N GLY A 297 -35.12 59.40 -13.34
CA GLY A 297 -33.72 59.56 -12.95
C GLY A 297 -33.26 58.50 -11.95
N TRP A 298 -34.10 58.16 -10.97
CA TRP A 298 -33.81 57.09 -10.00
C TRP A 298 -33.73 55.72 -10.66
N GLN A 299 -34.65 55.36 -11.55
CA GLN A 299 -34.63 54.07 -12.26
C GLN A 299 -33.43 53.93 -13.18
N TRP A 300 -33.08 55.01 -13.90
CA TRP A 300 -31.87 55.04 -14.72
C TRP A 300 -30.61 54.88 -13.84
N PHE A 301 -30.50 55.62 -12.75
CA PHE A 301 -29.36 55.56 -11.85
C PHE A 301 -29.23 54.21 -11.14
N ALA A 302 -30.33 53.66 -10.63
CA ALA A 302 -30.38 52.35 -9.99
C ALA A 302 -30.07 51.22 -10.99
N GLY A 303 -30.56 51.31 -12.23
CA GLY A 303 -30.20 50.37 -13.30
C GLY A 303 -28.71 50.44 -13.67
N ASN A 304 -28.15 51.65 -13.75
CA ASN A 304 -26.73 51.83 -14.08
C ASN A 304 -25.81 51.33 -12.93
N ARG A 305 -26.22 51.52 -11.67
CA ARG A 305 -25.52 50.93 -10.52
C ARG A 305 -25.57 49.41 -10.52
N ARG A 306 -26.75 48.80 -10.71
CA ARG A 306 -26.87 47.33 -10.80
C ARG A 306 -26.02 46.76 -11.94
N ALA A 307 -25.98 47.43 -13.09
CA ALA A 307 -25.14 47.01 -14.20
C ALA A 307 -23.63 47.14 -13.88
N ALA A 308 -23.22 48.17 -13.14
CA ALA A 308 -21.85 48.33 -12.67
C ALA A 308 -21.48 47.24 -11.64
N ASP A 309 -22.35 46.97 -10.68
CA ASP A 309 -22.15 45.95 -9.65
C ASP A 309 -22.05 44.55 -10.28
N GLN A 310 -22.95 44.22 -11.23
CA GLN A 310 -22.92 42.95 -11.96
C GLN A 310 -21.64 42.78 -12.79
N ARG A 311 -21.12 43.85 -13.41
CA ARG A 311 -19.82 43.80 -14.12
C ARG A 311 -18.67 43.58 -13.15
N ALA A 312 -18.65 44.29 -12.03
CA ALA A 312 -17.62 44.13 -11.00
C ALA A 312 -17.65 42.71 -10.40
N ASP A 313 -18.83 42.14 -10.18
CA ASP A 313 -18.99 40.77 -9.69
C ASP A 313 -18.57 39.72 -10.74
N ALA A 314 -18.86 39.98 -12.02
CA ALA A 314 -18.43 39.12 -13.13
C ALA A 314 -16.90 39.17 -13.30
N GLU A 315 -16.28 40.35 -13.21
CA GLU A 315 -14.82 40.51 -13.23
C GLU A 315 -14.17 39.82 -12.03
N ARG A 316 -14.72 39.95 -10.82
CA ARG A 316 -14.23 39.25 -9.62
C ARG A 316 -14.29 37.73 -9.81
N THR A 317 -15.42 37.20 -10.29
CA THR A 317 -15.58 35.76 -10.54
C THR A 317 -14.61 35.26 -11.62
N ALA A 318 -14.36 36.06 -12.66
CA ALA A 318 -13.37 35.73 -13.69
C ALA A 318 -11.94 35.72 -13.12
N GLN A 319 -11.59 36.68 -12.25
CA GLN A 319 -10.29 36.71 -11.58
C GLN A 319 -10.09 35.51 -10.63
N GLU A 320 -11.12 35.17 -9.86
CA GLU A 320 -11.11 33.97 -9.01
C GLU A 320 -10.97 32.68 -9.84
N PHE A 321 -11.58 32.63 -11.02
CA PHE A 321 -11.41 31.50 -11.94
C PHE A 321 -9.98 31.41 -12.47
N ASP A 322 -9.38 32.54 -12.87
CA ASP A 322 -8.00 32.57 -13.34
C ASP A 322 -7.01 32.11 -12.25
N ALA A 323 -7.25 32.52 -10.99
CA ALA A 323 -6.49 32.04 -9.84
C ALA A 323 -6.63 30.51 -9.68
N LYS A 324 -7.86 29.97 -9.75
CA LYS A 324 -8.11 28.52 -9.69
C LYS A 324 -7.42 27.76 -10.83
N VAL A 325 -7.37 28.32 -12.04
CA VAL A 325 -6.66 27.73 -13.17
C VAL A 325 -5.15 27.74 -12.93
N ALA A 326 -4.58 28.83 -12.41
CA ALA A 326 -3.17 28.91 -12.07
C ALA A 326 -2.78 27.90 -10.96
N ASP A 327 -3.62 27.77 -9.93
CA ASP A 327 -3.45 26.78 -8.87
C ASP A 327 -3.53 25.36 -9.42
N ALA A 328 -4.51 25.09 -10.30
CA ALA A 328 -4.67 23.79 -10.94
C ALA A 328 -3.46 23.43 -11.81
N ARG A 329 -2.86 24.38 -12.53
CA ARG A 329 -1.62 24.17 -13.29
C ARG A 329 -0.48 23.78 -12.39
N THR A 330 -0.27 24.53 -11.32
CA THR A 330 0.79 24.27 -10.35
C THR A 330 0.61 22.90 -9.69
N ALA A 331 -0.63 22.54 -9.34
CA ALA A 331 -0.95 21.23 -8.79
C ALA A 331 -0.67 20.10 -9.79
N VAL A 332 -1.17 20.21 -11.03
CA VAL A 332 -0.97 19.19 -12.07
C VAL A 332 0.51 19.04 -12.42
N SER A 333 1.27 20.12 -12.53
CA SER A 333 2.72 20.04 -12.80
C SER A 333 3.48 19.40 -11.64
N THR A 334 3.10 19.71 -10.40
CA THR A 334 3.73 19.12 -9.21
C THR A 334 3.41 17.63 -9.09
N GLU A 335 2.14 17.25 -9.28
CA GLU A 335 1.70 15.85 -9.30
C GLU A 335 2.35 15.07 -10.46
N ALA A 336 2.49 15.68 -11.64
CA ALA A 336 3.14 15.06 -12.79
C ALA A 336 4.64 14.84 -12.55
N ALA A 337 5.33 15.81 -11.95
CA ALA A 337 6.73 15.66 -11.57
C ALA A 337 6.91 14.56 -10.51
N ALA A 338 6.05 14.53 -9.48
CA ALA A 338 6.06 13.48 -8.48
C ALA A 338 5.81 12.09 -9.09
N ALA A 339 4.85 11.98 -10.01
CA ALA A 339 4.58 10.73 -10.73
C ALA A 339 5.74 10.31 -11.63
N GLN A 340 6.48 11.26 -12.22
CA GLN A 340 7.68 10.95 -12.98
C GLN A 340 8.79 10.42 -12.08
N THR A 341 9.10 11.12 -10.98
CA THR A 341 10.07 10.66 -9.99
C THR A 341 9.71 9.28 -9.45
N LEU A 342 8.43 9.03 -9.16
CA LEU A 342 7.96 7.70 -8.75
C LEU A 342 8.29 6.62 -9.79
N ARG A 343 8.06 6.90 -11.08
CA ARG A 343 8.38 5.93 -12.15
C ARG A 343 9.87 5.68 -12.29
N GLU A 344 10.70 6.72 -12.15
CA GLU A 344 12.16 6.62 -12.17
C GLU A 344 12.68 5.80 -10.97
N ASP A 345 12.13 6.04 -9.78
CA ASP A 345 12.43 5.27 -8.57
C ASP A 345 12.01 3.80 -8.72
N VAL A 346 10.80 3.53 -9.23
CA VAL A 346 10.31 2.17 -9.47
C VAL A 346 11.22 1.45 -10.48
N ALA A 347 11.58 2.09 -11.59
CA ALA A 347 12.46 1.50 -12.59
C ALA A 347 13.84 1.15 -12.02
N THR A 348 14.40 2.04 -11.19
CA THR A 348 15.69 1.82 -10.51
C THR A 348 15.60 0.65 -9.54
N VAL A 349 14.61 0.65 -8.64
CA VAL A 349 14.46 -0.40 -7.61
C VAL A 349 14.17 -1.76 -8.25
N VAL A 350 13.39 -1.82 -9.33
CA VAL A 350 13.12 -3.08 -10.04
C VAL A 350 14.40 -3.63 -10.67
N ALA A 351 15.22 -2.79 -11.31
CA ALA A 351 16.50 -3.22 -11.89
C ALA A 351 17.47 -3.72 -10.80
N GLU A 352 17.60 -2.97 -9.69
CA GLU A 352 18.44 -3.38 -8.56
C GLU A 352 17.95 -4.69 -7.91
N LEU A 353 16.63 -4.86 -7.78
CA LEU A 353 16.02 -6.09 -7.28
C LEU A 353 16.27 -7.26 -8.24
N ASP A 354 16.19 -7.06 -9.55
CA ASP A 354 16.49 -8.11 -10.53
C ASP A 354 17.93 -8.62 -10.43
N ASP A 355 18.88 -7.71 -10.28
CA ASP A 355 20.30 -8.01 -10.07
C ASP A 355 20.52 -8.76 -8.74
N ALA A 356 19.88 -8.31 -7.65
CA ALA A 356 19.95 -8.97 -6.36
C ALA A 356 19.33 -10.38 -6.40
N LEU A 357 18.20 -10.55 -7.09
CA LEU A 357 17.55 -11.85 -7.28
C LEU A 357 18.37 -12.80 -8.17
N ALA A 358 19.13 -12.26 -9.13
CA ALA A 358 20.06 -13.06 -9.92
C ALA A 358 21.20 -13.63 -9.05
N ALA A 359 21.70 -12.86 -8.07
CA ALA A 359 22.70 -13.33 -7.11
C ALA A 359 22.15 -14.43 -6.18
N VAL A 360 20.87 -14.35 -5.79
CA VAL A 360 20.20 -15.38 -4.97
C VAL A 360 19.95 -16.68 -5.75
N ALA A 361 19.81 -16.60 -7.08
CA ALA A 361 19.58 -17.76 -7.94
C ALA A 361 20.87 -18.48 -8.39
N ALA A 362 22.04 -17.88 -8.17
CA ALA A 362 23.35 -18.39 -8.57
C ALA A 362 23.93 -19.39 -7.56
#